data_AF-A0A0W0XYX1-F1
#
_entry.id   AF-A0A0W0XYX1-F1
#
_cell.length_a   1.000
_cell.length_b   1.000
_cell.length_c   1.000
_cell.angle_alpha   90.00
_cell.angle_beta   90.00
_cell.angle_gamma   90.00
#
_symmetry.space_group_name_H-M   'P 1'
#
loop_
_entity.id
_entity.type
_entity.pdbx_description
1 polymer ?
#
loop_
_entity_poly.entity_id
_entity_poly.type
_entity_poly.pdbx_seq_one_letter_code
_entity_poly.pdbx_strand_id
1 'polypeptide(L)'
;MLQLITKGNSDNNDYKLYLSDTGFSSLEENLEQDVIQVLTFLCNEEMMHAGLKKFAKSYYEFKQSEGREGRTEKHTIRKFFDEWGSVNYFNQGASEPVSSEYRTNPEFDFPKSTAVLIDELTTDLFLDVLLKNAYLSSDPGAGVTHGKWSHSIQLFILEEARKSGYLQLNAVNIAEFIKQISQIKPEFGSLNLWYLIFDSTLEGTFTCPDTIARTLESNFDEAGESIYLNKKMNTYKEKSEKLDSIKVTDERRYNAYVAKKYAQRIPELGFIGTDQSRGLLWFTHKKITDKEQDVSPSINIEIK
;
A
#
# COMPACT_ATOMS: atom_id res chain seq x y z
N MET A 1 -14.27 -19.87 5.48
CA MET A 1 -13.77 -18.99 4.40
C MET A 1 -14.46 -17.65 4.54
N LEU A 2 -13.72 -16.54 4.49
CA LEU A 2 -14.31 -15.19 4.60
C LEU A 2 -15.02 -14.78 3.31
N GLN A 3 -16.09 -14.01 3.46
CA GLN A 3 -16.93 -13.50 2.39
C GLN A 3 -17.14 -12.00 2.56
N LEU A 4 -17.34 -11.30 1.43
CA LEU A 4 -17.68 -9.89 1.45
C LEU A 4 -19.12 -9.71 1.97
N ILE A 5 -19.27 -8.85 2.97
CA ILE A 5 -20.53 -8.38 3.51
C ILE A 5 -21.01 -7.27 2.58
N THR A 6 -21.88 -7.63 1.64
CA THR A 6 -22.46 -6.65 0.71
C THR A 6 -23.52 -5.80 1.40
N LYS A 7 -23.77 -4.62 0.84
CA LYS A 7 -24.77 -3.67 1.37
C LYS A 7 -26.11 -4.34 1.72
N GLY A 8 -26.57 -4.12 2.95
CA GLY A 8 -27.86 -4.60 3.45
C GLY A 8 -27.89 -6.07 3.91
N ASN A 9 -26.78 -6.80 3.81
CA ASN A 9 -26.67 -8.18 4.29
C ASN A 9 -26.05 -8.24 5.69
N SER A 10 -26.39 -9.29 6.43
CA SER A 10 -25.78 -9.58 7.73
C SER A 10 -24.39 -10.18 7.54
N ASP A 11 -23.53 -9.95 8.54
CA ASP A 11 -22.24 -10.63 8.61
C ASP A 11 -22.45 -12.09 9.05
N ASN A 12 -22.06 -13.02 8.19
CA ASN A 12 -22.14 -14.46 8.42
C ASN A 12 -20.75 -15.11 8.52
N ASN A 13 -19.68 -14.31 8.57
CA ASN A 13 -18.32 -14.81 8.67
C ASN A 13 -18.03 -15.30 10.08
N ASP A 14 -17.44 -16.50 10.19
CA ASP A 14 -16.85 -16.97 11.44
C ASP A 14 -15.35 -16.66 11.44
N TYR A 15 -15.01 -15.48 11.95
CA TYR A 15 -13.62 -15.01 12.00
C TYR A 15 -12.75 -15.83 12.96
N LYS A 16 -13.31 -16.32 14.07
CA LYS A 16 -12.56 -17.16 15.02
C LYS A 16 -12.22 -18.50 14.40
N LEU A 17 -13.17 -19.12 13.72
CA LEU A 17 -12.91 -20.35 12.96
C LEU A 17 -11.89 -20.10 11.84
N TYR A 18 -12.01 -18.99 11.11
CA TYR A 18 -11.03 -18.63 10.08
C TYR A 18 -9.60 -18.50 10.63
N LEU A 19 -9.42 -17.82 11.77
CA LEU A 19 -8.11 -17.71 12.42
C LEU A 19 -7.60 -19.08 12.90
N SER A 20 -8.46 -19.89 13.52
CA SER A 20 -8.10 -21.26 13.93
C SER A 20 -7.67 -22.13 12.75
N ASP A 21 -8.45 -22.15 11.67
CA ASP A 21 -8.19 -22.95 10.46
C ASP A 21 -6.90 -22.51 9.73
N THR A 22 -6.46 -21.27 9.96
CA THR A 22 -5.25 -20.70 9.36
C THR A 22 -4.03 -20.72 10.28
N GLY A 23 -4.13 -21.37 11.46
CA GLY A 23 -3.00 -21.60 12.37
C GLY A 23 -2.87 -20.58 13.50
N PHE A 24 -3.89 -19.77 13.76
CA PHE A 24 -3.91 -18.73 14.79
C PHE A 24 -5.01 -18.99 15.83
N SER A 25 -4.99 -20.18 16.44
CA SER A 25 -6.00 -20.62 17.43
C SER A 25 -5.80 -20.07 18.85
N SER A 26 -4.65 -19.46 19.13
CA SER A 26 -4.26 -19.02 20.48
C SER A 26 -3.57 -17.65 20.48
N LEU A 27 -4.13 -16.69 19.75
CA LEU A 27 -3.71 -15.30 19.85
C LEU A 27 -4.03 -14.74 21.24
N GLU A 28 -3.26 -13.75 21.70
CA GLU A 28 -3.62 -12.98 22.89
C GLU A 28 -4.97 -12.29 22.67
N GLU A 29 -5.79 -12.20 23.72
CA GLU A 29 -7.20 -11.83 23.61
C GLU A 29 -7.42 -10.47 22.94
N ASN A 30 -6.66 -9.44 23.31
CA ASN A 30 -6.80 -8.12 22.71
C ASN A 30 -6.35 -8.12 21.23
N LEU A 31 -5.26 -8.82 20.92
CA LEU A 31 -4.80 -8.96 19.54
C LEU A 31 -5.79 -9.75 18.67
N GLU A 32 -6.37 -10.85 19.19
CA GLU A 32 -7.41 -11.61 18.49
C GLU A 32 -8.60 -10.70 18.15
N GLN A 33 -9.08 -9.92 19.13
CA GLN A 33 -10.18 -8.97 18.92
C GLN A 33 -9.84 -7.92 17.87
N ASP A 34 -8.63 -7.37 17.89
CA ASP A 34 -8.18 -6.37 16.92
C ASP A 34 -8.11 -6.96 15.50
N VAL A 35 -7.55 -8.18 15.37
CA VAL A 35 -7.51 -8.90 14.08
C VAL A 35 -8.91 -9.16 13.55
N ILE A 36 -9.83 -9.63 14.39
CA ILE A 36 -11.22 -9.86 14.00
C ILE A 36 -11.87 -8.56 13.55
N GLN A 37 -11.73 -7.46 14.30
CA GLN A 37 -12.34 -6.17 13.92
C GLN A 37 -11.78 -5.64 12.60
N VAL A 38 -10.49 -5.79 12.34
CA VAL A 38 -9.89 -5.42 11.05
C VAL A 38 -10.41 -6.31 9.92
N LEU A 39 -10.49 -7.63 10.11
CA LEU A 39 -11.05 -8.55 9.11
C LEU A 39 -12.52 -8.23 8.83
N THR A 40 -13.34 -7.99 9.85
CA THR A 40 -14.73 -7.55 9.70
C THR A 40 -14.83 -6.27 8.89
N PHE A 41 -13.97 -5.29 9.17
CA PHE A 41 -13.94 -4.04 8.42
C PHE A 41 -13.57 -4.25 6.95
N LEU A 42 -12.52 -5.02 6.66
CA LEU A 42 -12.07 -5.31 5.30
C LEU A 42 -13.05 -6.21 4.52
N CYS A 43 -13.87 -6.99 5.22
CA CYS A 43 -14.97 -7.72 4.61
C CYS A 43 -16.22 -6.86 4.41
N ASN A 44 -16.30 -5.64 4.94
CA ASN A 44 -17.47 -4.78 4.81
C ASN A 44 -17.39 -3.88 3.58
N GLU A 45 -18.23 -4.14 2.58
CA GLU A 45 -18.22 -3.42 1.30
C GLU A 45 -18.49 -1.91 1.47
N GLU A 46 -19.51 -1.54 2.25
CA GLU A 46 -19.89 -0.14 2.41
C GLU A 46 -18.80 0.67 3.12
N MET A 47 -18.18 0.07 4.14
CA MET A 47 -17.09 0.71 4.90
C MET A 47 -15.86 0.90 4.04
N MET A 48 -15.50 -0.11 3.24
CA MET A 48 -14.36 -0.03 2.32
C MET A 48 -14.60 0.97 1.20
N HIS A 49 -15.80 1.00 0.60
CA HIS A 49 -16.16 2.02 -0.37
C HIS A 49 -16.11 3.44 0.22
N ALA A 50 -16.61 3.64 1.45
CA ALA A 50 -16.50 4.94 2.13
C ALA A 50 -15.03 5.35 2.35
N GLY A 51 -14.19 4.39 2.75
CA GLY A 51 -12.75 4.58 2.89
C GLY A 51 -12.05 4.99 1.58
N LEU A 52 -12.36 4.31 0.47
CA LEU A 52 -11.79 4.61 -0.84
C LEU A 52 -12.19 6.01 -1.32
N LYS A 53 -13.46 6.43 -1.09
CA LYS A 53 -13.91 7.80 -1.37
C LYS A 53 -13.14 8.84 -0.55
N LYS A 54 -12.91 8.55 0.73
CA LYS A 54 -12.12 9.42 1.61
C LYS A 54 -10.68 9.54 1.11
N PHE A 55 -10.06 8.44 0.71
CA PHE A 55 -8.71 8.46 0.11
C PHE A 55 -8.67 9.28 -1.18
N ALA A 56 -9.62 9.07 -2.10
CA ALA A 56 -9.70 9.83 -3.34
C ALA A 56 -9.79 11.34 -3.10
N LYS A 57 -10.67 11.75 -2.17
CA LYS A 57 -10.81 13.14 -1.76
C LYS A 57 -9.52 13.71 -1.15
N SER A 58 -8.97 13.06 -0.13
CA SER A 58 -7.76 13.54 0.56
C SER A 58 -6.56 13.64 -0.39
N TYR A 59 -6.40 12.68 -1.29
CA TYR A 59 -5.33 12.72 -2.28
C TYR A 59 -5.55 13.82 -3.33
N TYR A 60 -6.79 14.03 -3.77
CA TYR A 60 -7.13 15.09 -4.71
C TYR A 60 -6.84 16.48 -4.10
N GLU A 61 -7.31 16.74 -2.88
CA GLU A 61 -7.03 17.99 -2.15
C GLU A 61 -5.53 18.22 -1.99
N PHE A 62 -4.78 17.19 -1.57
CA PHE A 62 -3.33 17.24 -1.51
C PHE A 62 -2.73 17.63 -2.87
N LYS A 63 -3.18 17.01 -3.96
CA LYS A 63 -2.68 17.32 -5.30
C LYS A 63 -3.01 18.74 -5.76
N GLN A 64 -4.18 19.28 -5.42
CA GLN A 64 -4.57 20.65 -5.78
C GLN A 64 -3.77 21.73 -5.04
N SER A 65 -3.12 21.37 -3.92
CA SER A 65 -2.19 22.25 -3.21
C SER A 65 -0.77 22.29 -3.80
N GLU A 66 -0.49 21.54 -4.86
CA GLU A 66 0.84 21.52 -5.50
C GLU A 66 1.24 22.92 -6.01
N GLY A 67 2.48 23.32 -5.74
CA GLY A 67 3.01 24.64 -6.12
C GLY A 67 2.44 25.81 -5.30
N ARG A 68 1.56 25.55 -4.34
CA ARG A 68 1.10 26.56 -3.36
C ARG A 68 2.02 26.55 -2.13
N GLU A 69 1.97 27.62 -1.35
CA GLU A 69 2.65 27.72 -0.04
C GLU A 69 4.17 27.48 -0.08
N GLY A 70 4.83 27.81 -1.21
CA GLY A 70 6.27 27.61 -1.37
C GLY A 70 6.70 26.14 -1.54
N ARG A 71 5.76 25.21 -1.76
CA ARG A 71 6.07 23.80 -2.02
C ARG A 71 6.69 23.64 -3.42
N THR A 72 7.93 23.17 -3.46
CA THR A 72 8.71 22.97 -4.70
C THR A 72 8.79 21.51 -5.14
N GLU A 73 8.12 20.58 -4.45
CA GLU A 73 8.14 19.15 -4.75
C GLU A 73 6.84 18.70 -5.44
N LYS A 74 6.93 17.69 -6.31
CA LYS A 74 5.76 17.11 -6.99
C LYS A 74 4.92 16.30 -5.98
N HIS A 75 3.63 16.61 -5.88
CA HIS A 75 2.63 15.98 -5.01
C HIS A 75 2.20 14.62 -5.57
N THR A 76 3.13 13.66 -5.51
CA THR A 76 2.89 12.26 -5.86
C THR A 76 2.15 11.51 -4.76
N ILE A 77 1.54 10.35 -5.06
CA ILE A 77 0.93 9.47 -4.03
C ILE A 77 1.95 9.08 -2.97
N ARG A 78 3.22 8.86 -3.36
CA ARG A 78 4.28 8.60 -2.38
C ARG A 78 4.46 9.76 -1.40
N LYS A 79 4.53 10.99 -1.90
CA LYS A 79 4.65 12.18 -1.06
C LYS A 79 3.44 12.33 -0.13
N PHE A 80 2.24 12.04 -0.63
CA PHE A 80 1.04 11.99 0.19
C PHE A 80 1.21 11.02 1.35
N PHE A 81 1.67 9.78 1.10
CA PHE A 81 1.93 8.81 2.16
C PHE A 81 3.11 9.15 3.06
N ASP A 82 4.09 9.93 2.58
CA ASP A 82 5.17 10.46 3.42
C ASP A 82 4.62 11.48 4.43
N GLU A 83 3.84 12.45 3.95
CA GLU A 83 3.23 13.47 4.82
C GLU A 83 2.17 12.87 5.75
N TRP A 84 1.21 12.11 5.20
CA TRP A 84 0.16 11.45 5.98
C TRP A 84 0.75 10.41 6.94
N GLY A 85 1.69 9.58 6.49
CA GLY A 85 2.32 8.56 7.32
C GLY A 85 3.05 9.17 8.52
N SER A 86 3.77 10.29 8.29
CA SER A 86 4.55 10.96 9.34
C SER A 86 3.70 11.43 10.54
N VAL A 87 2.46 11.85 10.30
CA VAL A 87 1.53 12.27 11.36
C VAL A 87 0.69 11.12 11.93
N ASN A 88 0.79 9.93 11.32
CA ASN A 88 0.05 8.72 11.69
C ASN A 88 0.97 7.58 12.13
N TYR A 89 2.16 7.92 12.65
CA TYR A 89 3.12 6.98 13.23
C TYR A 89 3.72 5.96 12.25
N PHE A 90 3.49 6.12 10.95
CA PHE A 90 4.16 5.36 9.91
C PHE A 90 5.44 6.07 9.45
N ASN A 91 6.35 5.32 8.82
CA ASN A 91 7.58 5.84 8.20
C ASN A 91 8.44 6.69 9.14
N GLN A 92 8.52 6.35 10.43
CA GLN A 92 9.22 7.15 11.44
C GLN A 92 10.75 6.94 11.45
N GLY A 93 11.27 6.07 10.59
CA GLY A 93 12.59 5.47 10.80
C GLY A 93 12.49 4.27 11.73
N ALA A 94 13.63 3.64 12.01
CA ALA A 94 13.74 2.72 13.13
C ALA A 94 14.51 3.38 14.28
N SER A 95 14.16 3.02 15.50
CA SER A 95 14.98 3.32 16.69
C SER A 95 16.12 2.33 16.87
N GLU A 96 15.98 1.12 16.32
CA GLU A 96 16.99 0.07 16.38
C GLU A 96 17.97 0.18 15.21
N PRO A 97 19.26 -0.13 15.42
CA PRO A 97 20.23 -0.17 14.32
C PRO A 97 19.81 -1.20 13.27
N VAL A 98 19.92 -0.82 11.99
CA VAL A 98 19.70 -1.75 10.87
C VAL A 98 20.76 -2.84 10.92
N SER A 99 20.41 -4.13 10.82
CA SER A 99 21.42 -5.20 10.69
C SER A 99 22.31 -4.93 9.48
N SER A 100 23.62 -5.17 9.59
CA SER A 100 24.57 -4.89 8.50
C SER A 100 24.24 -5.61 7.20
N GLU A 101 23.57 -6.76 7.29
CA GLU A 101 23.10 -7.53 6.15
C GLU A 101 21.99 -6.84 5.35
N TYR A 102 21.28 -5.87 5.96
CA TYR A 102 20.20 -5.11 5.33
C TYR A 102 20.64 -3.70 4.89
N ARG A 103 21.94 -3.39 4.91
CA ARG A 103 22.46 -2.07 4.53
C ARG A 103 23.23 -2.15 3.21
N THR A 104 22.96 -1.22 2.32
CA THR A 104 23.78 -1.00 1.11
C THR A 104 25.05 -0.19 1.37
N ASN A 105 25.12 0.51 2.50
CA ASN A 105 26.32 1.20 2.95
C ASN A 105 26.39 1.26 4.51
N PRO A 106 27.56 1.48 5.12
CA PRO A 106 27.71 1.52 6.57
C PRO A 106 26.91 2.63 7.27
N GLU A 107 26.68 3.75 6.57
CA GLU A 107 25.98 4.95 7.07
C GLU A 107 24.45 4.88 6.90
N PHE A 108 23.92 3.74 6.45
CA PHE A 108 22.50 3.59 6.18
C PHE A 108 21.70 3.60 7.48
N ASP A 109 20.83 4.60 7.59
CA ASP A 109 19.74 4.67 8.55
C ASP A 109 18.40 4.53 7.82
N PHE A 110 17.43 3.90 8.51
CA PHE A 110 16.08 3.73 8.00
C PHE A 110 15.41 5.11 7.74
N PRO A 111 15.12 5.47 6.47
CA PRO A 111 14.67 6.81 6.14
C PRO A 111 13.24 7.10 6.59
N LYS A 112 12.93 8.36 6.91
CA LYS A 112 11.56 8.79 7.26
C LYS A 112 10.67 9.02 6.05
N SER A 113 10.62 8.04 5.15
CA SER A 113 9.76 8.08 3.95
C SER A 113 9.29 6.68 3.56
N THR A 114 8.29 6.64 2.70
CA THR A 114 7.65 5.44 2.16
C THR A 114 8.63 4.71 1.26
N ALA A 115 8.80 3.43 1.51
CA ALA A 115 9.70 2.59 0.75
C ALA A 115 9.07 2.18 -0.60
N VAL A 116 9.91 1.78 -1.55
CA VAL A 116 9.51 1.12 -2.78
C VAL A 116 10.04 -0.30 -2.74
N LEU A 117 9.13 -1.27 -2.80
CA LEU A 117 9.48 -2.68 -2.92
C LEU A 117 9.88 -2.95 -4.36
N ILE A 118 11.01 -3.62 -4.50
CA ILE A 118 11.46 -4.16 -5.75
C ILE A 118 11.38 -5.67 -5.60
N ASP A 119 10.38 -6.26 -6.28
CA ASP A 119 10.14 -7.71 -6.29
C ASP A 119 9.84 -8.28 -4.89
N GLU A 120 9.64 -9.60 -4.79
CA GLU A 120 9.31 -10.29 -3.53
C GLU A 120 10.45 -10.16 -2.51
N LEU A 121 10.15 -9.55 -1.36
CA LEU A 121 11.10 -9.46 -0.25
C LEU A 121 11.22 -10.81 0.46
N THR A 122 12.37 -11.08 1.07
CA THR A 122 12.47 -12.19 2.03
C THR A 122 11.55 -11.93 3.22
N THR A 123 11.05 -13.00 3.85
CA THR A 123 10.18 -12.90 5.02
C THR A 123 10.79 -12.03 6.12
N ASP A 124 12.09 -12.18 6.40
CA ASP A 124 12.77 -11.38 7.43
C ASP A 124 12.78 -9.89 7.09
N LEU A 125 13.07 -9.52 5.83
CA LEU A 125 13.06 -8.12 5.42
C LEU A 125 11.64 -7.53 5.44
N PHE A 126 10.65 -8.35 5.12
CA PHE A 126 9.26 -7.92 5.16
C PHE A 126 8.75 -7.74 6.58
N LEU A 127 8.88 -8.76 7.44
CA LEU A 127 8.36 -8.74 8.80
C LEU A 127 9.23 -7.90 9.75
N ASP A 128 10.54 -8.16 9.79
CA ASP A 128 11.44 -7.60 10.82
C ASP A 128 11.99 -6.21 10.45
N VAL A 129 11.88 -5.82 9.18
CA VAL A 129 12.28 -4.49 8.72
C VAL A 129 11.08 -3.63 8.33
N LEU A 130 10.27 -4.04 7.34
CA LEU A 130 9.18 -3.20 6.86
C LEU A 130 8.06 -3.06 7.90
N LEU A 131 7.46 -4.18 8.31
CA LEU A 131 6.28 -4.17 9.17
C LEU A 131 6.60 -3.85 10.63
N LYS A 132 7.68 -4.41 11.20
CA LYS A 132 8.13 -4.11 12.58
C LYS A 132 8.40 -2.61 12.81
N ASN A 133 8.77 -1.88 11.76
CA ASN A 133 9.00 -0.43 11.82
C ASN A 133 7.82 0.39 11.27
N ALA A 134 6.68 -0.25 10.99
CA ALA A 134 5.48 0.38 10.42
C ALA A 134 5.79 1.25 9.19
N TYR A 135 6.53 0.71 8.24
CA TYR A 135 6.72 1.36 6.94
C TYR A 135 5.49 1.16 6.07
N LEU A 136 4.98 2.28 5.53
CA LEU A 136 4.16 2.24 4.33
C LEU A 136 5.04 1.89 3.15
N SER A 137 4.41 1.35 2.13
CA SER A 137 5.14 0.93 0.95
C SER A 137 4.39 1.11 -0.35
N SER A 138 5.17 1.34 -1.38
CA SER A 138 4.77 1.15 -2.75
C SER A 138 5.18 -0.25 -3.17
N ASP A 139 4.24 -0.99 -3.75
CA ASP A 139 4.48 -2.33 -4.27
C ASP A 139 4.32 -2.39 -5.80
N PRO A 140 5.26 -1.84 -6.56
CA PRO A 140 5.25 -2.02 -8.00
C PRO A 140 5.68 -3.45 -8.41
N GLY A 141 6.23 -4.26 -7.50
CA GLY A 141 6.78 -5.59 -7.75
C GLY A 141 5.72 -6.69 -7.83
N ALA A 142 4.63 -6.56 -7.05
CA ALA A 142 3.49 -7.48 -7.03
C ALA A 142 2.63 -7.46 -8.31
N GLY A 143 3.01 -6.67 -9.32
CA GLY A 143 2.34 -6.62 -10.62
C GLY A 143 1.21 -5.60 -10.71
N VAL A 144 0.62 -5.48 -11.90
CA VAL A 144 -0.45 -4.51 -12.17
C VAL A 144 -1.76 -4.86 -11.49
N THR A 145 -2.05 -6.15 -11.34
CA THR A 145 -3.30 -6.65 -10.75
C THR A 145 -3.43 -6.27 -9.27
N HIS A 146 -2.32 -6.39 -8.54
CA HIS A 146 -2.23 -6.06 -7.12
C HIS A 146 -2.33 -4.56 -6.85
N GLY A 147 -1.91 -3.75 -7.83
CA GLY A 147 -1.94 -2.29 -7.76
C GLY A 147 -0.84 -1.73 -6.86
N LYS A 148 -0.12 -0.73 -7.36
CA LYS A 148 1.10 -0.19 -6.72
C LYS A 148 0.96 0.27 -5.26
N TRP A 149 -0.25 0.60 -4.82
CA TRP A 149 -0.50 1.29 -3.54
C TRP A 149 -1.55 0.61 -2.67
N SER A 150 -2.04 -0.57 -3.03
CA SER A 150 -3.22 -1.19 -2.42
C SER A 150 -3.06 -1.38 -0.91
N HIS A 151 -1.91 -1.89 -0.45
CA HIS A 151 -1.65 -2.03 0.98
C HIS A 151 -1.61 -0.70 1.74
N SER A 152 -0.88 0.29 1.24
CA SER A 152 -0.86 1.61 1.88
C SER A 152 -2.24 2.26 1.92
N ILE A 153 -3.10 1.98 0.93
CA ILE A 153 -4.50 2.44 0.92
C ILE A 153 -5.35 1.69 1.94
N GLN A 154 -5.19 0.37 2.10
CA GLN A 154 -5.86 -0.40 3.17
C GLN A 154 -5.52 0.20 4.54
N LEU A 155 -4.23 0.45 4.82
CA LEU A 155 -3.78 1.03 6.08
C LEU A 155 -4.30 2.46 6.31
N PHE A 156 -4.35 3.27 5.25
CA PHE A 156 -4.98 4.59 5.29
C PHE A 156 -6.44 4.51 5.70
N ILE A 157 -7.21 3.62 5.06
CA ILE A 157 -8.64 3.47 5.32
C ILE A 157 -8.89 3.07 6.77
N LEU A 158 -8.17 2.07 7.27
CA LEU A 158 -8.32 1.61 8.65
C LEU A 158 -7.97 2.69 9.67
N GLU A 159 -6.88 3.44 9.47
CA GLU A 159 -6.47 4.49 10.42
C GLU A 159 -7.46 5.66 10.40
N GLU A 160 -7.98 6.02 9.23
CA GLU A 160 -9.00 7.06 9.11
C GLU A 160 -10.36 6.62 9.69
N ALA A 161 -10.71 5.34 9.59
CA ALA A 161 -11.88 4.75 10.25
C ALA A 161 -11.71 4.75 11.77
N ARG A 162 -10.51 4.41 12.26
CA ARG A 162 -10.17 4.42 13.68
C ARG A 162 -10.30 5.81 14.29
N LYS A 163 -9.70 6.82 13.67
CA LYS A 163 -9.83 8.23 14.12
C LYS A 163 -11.28 8.71 14.16
N SER A 164 -12.12 8.17 13.28
CA SER A 164 -13.53 8.55 13.18
C SER A 164 -14.44 7.72 14.10
N GLY A 165 -13.87 6.77 14.85
CA GLY A 165 -14.58 5.89 15.79
C GLY A 165 -15.34 4.72 15.16
N TYR A 166 -15.25 4.53 13.83
CA TYR A 166 -15.89 3.42 13.12
C TYR A 166 -15.14 2.10 13.25
N LEU A 167 -13.84 2.15 13.52
CA LEU A 167 -13.02 1.00 13.86
C LEU A 167 -12.46 1.21 15.27
N GLN A 168 -12.74 0.31 16.20
CA GLN A 168 -12.23 0.40 17.56
C GLN A 168 -11.19 -0.69 17.73
N LEU A 169 -10.00 -0.35 18.22
CA LEU A 169 -8.93 -1.33 18.45
C LEU A 169 -8.39 -1.13 19.86
N ASN A 170 -7.88 -2.21 20.43
CA ASN A 170 -7.08 -2.18 21.63
C ASN A 170 -5.70 -1.53 21.36
N ALA A 171 -5.14 -1.76 20.17
CA ALA A 171 -4.01 -1.01 19.67
C ALA A 171 -4.34 0.49 19.50
N VAL A 172 -3.42 1.36 19.90
CA VAL A 172 -3.64 2.82 19.93
C VAL A 172 -3.82 3.41 18.51
N ASN A 173 -3.17 2.82 17.51
CA ASN A 173 -3.25 3.21 16.11
C ASN A 173 -2.91 2.01 15.19
N ILE A 174 -3.19 2.14 13.89
CA ILE A 174 -2.93 1.05 12.94
C ILE A 174 -1.43 0.75 12.80
N ALA A 175 -0.55 1.74 12.93
CA ALA A 175 0.89 1.49 12.89
C ALA A 175 1.32 0.53 14.01
N GLU A 176 0.80 0.70 15.23
CA GLU A 176 1.07 -0.21 16.35
C GLU A 176 0.46 -1.60 16.13
N PHE A 177 -0.76 -1.68 15.60
CA PHE A 177 -1.37 -2.96 15.22
C PHE A 177 -0.50 -3.72 14.20
N ILE A 178 0.01 -3.04 13.17
CA ILE A 178 0.91 -3.65 12.17
C ILE A 178 2.19 -4.17 12.80
N LYS A 179 2.78 -3.42 13.75
CA LYS A 179 3.95 -3.89 14.49
C LYS A 179 3.62 -5.16 15.26
N GLN A 180 2.50 -5.19 15.99
CA GLN A 180 2.11 -6.36 16.79
C GLN A 180 1.92 -7.61 15.91
N ILE A 181 1.15 -7.52 14.82
CA ILE A 181 0.93 -8.70 13.95
C ILE A 181 2.21 -9.17 13.27
N SER A 182 3.17 -8.27 13.00
CA SER A 182 4.45 -8.64 12.37
C SER A 182 5.32 -9.52 13.26
N GLN A 183 5.13 -9.44 14.59
CA GLN A 183 5.91 -10.19 15.56
C GLN A 183 5.28 -11.55 15.90
N ILE A 184 4.08 -11.84 15.40
CA ILE A 184 3.45 -13.14 15.57
C ILE A 184 4.05 -14.10 14.54
N LYS A 185 4.79 -15.08 15.04
CA LYS A 185 5.33 -16.15 14.21
C LYS A 185 4.23 -17.15 13.87
N PRO A 186 4.07 -17.53 12.59
CA PRO A 186 3.12 -18.56 12.21
C PRO A 186 3.50 -19.91 12.86
N GLU A 187 2.50 -20.66 13.29
CA GLU A 187 2.69 -22.05 13.70
C GLU A 187 2.88 -22.93 12.45
N PHE A 188 3.89 -23.80 12.44
CA PHE A 188 4.06 -24.89 11.47
C PHE A 188 3.82 -24.54 9.98
N GLY A 189 4.55 -23.58 9.42
CA GLY A 189 4.50 -23.29 7.97
C GLY A 189 3.19 -22.65 7.50
N SER A 190 2.34 -22.19 8.41
CA SER A 190 1.20 -21.33 8.09
C SER A 190 1.65 -19.97 7.55
N LEU A 191 0.74 -19.30 6.85
CA LEU A 191 0.93 -17.92 6.38
C LEU A 191 0.94 -16.98 7.58
N ASN A 192 1.72 -15.91 7.53
CA ASN A 192 1.73 -14.92 8.61
C ASN A 192 0.41 -14.12 8.65
N LEU A 193 0.13 -13.45 9.77
CA LEU A 193 -1.09 -12.65 9.93
C LEU A 193 -1.22 -11.53 8.89
N TRP A 194 -0.10 -10.93 8.45
CA TRP A 194 -0.15 -9.92 7.38
C TRP A 194 -0.80 -10.49 6.12
N TYR A 195 -0.37 -11.68 5.70
CA TYR A 195 -0.91 -12.33 4.51
C TYR A 195 -2.41 -12.59 4.65
N LEU A 196 -2.85 -13.07 5.81
CA LEU A 196 -4.27 -13.37 6.03
C LEU A 196 -5.17 -12.14 6.04
N ILE A 197 -4.65 -10.99 6.47
CA ILE A 197 -5.42 -9.77 6.70
C ILE A 197 -5.34 -8.82 5.49
N PHE A 198 -4.15 -8.63 4.91
CA PHE A 198 -3.88 -7.57 3.94
C PHE A 198 -3.49 -8.05 2.55
N ASP A 199 -2.98 -9.29 2.44
CA ASP A 199 -2.43 -9.86 1.20
C ASP A 199 -3.05 -11.22 0.87
N SER A 200 -4.33 -11.39 1.22
CA SER A 200 -5.01 -12.67 1.07
C SER A 200 -5.33 -12.95 -0.40
N THR A 201 -5.43 -14.23 -0.77
CA THR A 201 -5.92 -14.66 -2.09
C THR A 201 -7.44 -14.84 -2.15
N LEU A 202 -8.18 -14.32 -1.15
CA LEU A 202 -9.64 -14.41 -1.10
C LEU A 202 -10.27 -13.36 -2.02
N GLU A 203 -10.36 -13.70 -3.30
CA GLU A 203 -10.94 -12.82 -4.32
C GLU A 203 -12.31 -12.29 -3.92
N GLY A 204 -12.54 -11.00 -4.14
CA GLY A 204 -13.82 -10.33 -3.87
C GLY A 204 -13.94 -9.75 -2.47
N THR A 205 -13.02 -10.05 -1.55
CA THR A 205 -12.89 -9.34 -0.27
C THR A 205 -11.80 -8.27 -0.36
N PHE A 206 -11.83 -7.26 0.52
CA PHE A 206 -10.77 -6.25 0.56
C PHE A 206 -9.58 -6.63 1.47
N THR A 207 -9.54 -7.85 1.99
CA THR A 207 -8.30 -8.47 2.48
C THR A 207 -7.39 -8.87 1.31
N CYS A 208 -7.95 -8.95 0.10
CA CYS A 208 -7.21 -9.14 -1.15
C CYS A 208 -6.91 -7.77 -1.81
N PRO A 209 -5.63 -7.42 -2.02
CA PRO A 209 -5.22 -6.13 -2.59
C PRO A 209 -5.69 -5.95 -4.05
N ASP A 210 -5.84 -7.03 -4.81
CA ASP A 210 -6.40 -7.01 -6.17
C ASP A 210 -7.83 -6.44 -6.20
N THR A 211 -8.61 -6.65 -5.13
CA THR A 211 -9.95 -6.05 -5.01
C THR A 211 -9.86 -4.54 -4.86
N ILE A 212 -8.89 -4.03 -4.09
CA ILE A 212 -8.65 -2.58 -3.95
C ILE A 212 -8.27 -1.97 -5.30
N ALA A 213 -7.30 -2.58 -6.00
CA ALA A 213 -6.84 -2.13 -7.29
C ALA A 213 -7.97 -2.11 -8.32
N ARG A 214 -8.70 -3.22 -8.48
CA ARG A 214 -9.85 -3.31 -9.40
C ARG A 214 -10.93 -2.29 -9.08
N THR A 215 -11.27 -2.08 -7.81
CA THR A 215 -12.28 -1.09 -7.42
C THR A 215 -11.83 0.32 -7.80
N LEU A 216 -10.57 0.69 -7.54
CA LEU A 216 -10.03 2.01 -7.91
C LEU A 216 -9.88 2.21 -9.42
N GLU A 217 -9.61 1.13 -10.17
CA GLU A 217 -9.56 1.12 -11.64
C GLU A 217 -10.93 1.12 -12.30
N SER A 218 -11.97 0.76 -11.55
CA SER A 218 -13.36 0.93 -11.93
C SER A 218 -13.88 2.32 -11.54
N ASN A 219 -14.91 2.81 -12.24
CA ASN A 219 -15.65 3.99 -11.79
C ASN A 219 -16.61 3.59 -10.65
N PHE A 220 -16.06 3.42 -9.45
CA PHE A 220 -16.81 2.95 -8.27
C PHE A 220 -17.74 4.02 -7.68
N ASP A 221 -17.57 5.29 -8.05
CA ASP A 221 -18.57 6.34 -7.91
C ASP A 221 -18.40 7.47 -8.95
N GLU A 222 -19.30 8.45 -8.92
CA GLU A 222 -19.35 9.57 -9.87
C GLU A 222 -18.65 10.84 -9.36
N ALA A 223 -18.01 10.80 -8.19
CA ALA A 223 -17.36 11.98 -7.64
C ALA A 223 -16.12 12.37 -8.46
N GLY A 224 -15.88 13.67 -8.65
CA GLY A 224 -14.78 14.16 -9.47
C GLY A 224 -13.40 13.72 -8.97
N GLU A 225 -13.24 13.61 -7.65
CA GLU A 225 -12.03 13.15 -6.98
C GLU A 225 -11.75 11.66 -7.26
N SER A 226 -12.80 10.83 -7.24
CA SER A 226 -12.70 9.40 -7.56
C SER A 226 -12.38 9.18 -9.04
N ILE A 227 -13.02 9.93 -9.95
CA ILE A 227 -12.71 9.90 -11.38
C ILE A 227 -11.26 10.32 -11.62
N TYR A 228 -10.77 11.35 -10.92
CA TYR A 228 -9.36 11.77 -10.98
C TYR A 228 -8.42 10.64 -10.54
N LEU A 229 -8.71 10.00 -9.41
CA LEU A 229 -7.92 8.89 -8.88
C LEU A 229 -7.93 7.70 -9.85
N ASN A 230 -9.10 7.32 -10.36
CA ASN A 230 -9.30 6.26 -11.34
C ASN A 230 -8.41 6.45 -12.57
N LYS A 231 -8.47 7.63 -13.20
CA LYS A 231 -7.65 7.94 -14.38
C LYS A 231 -6.16 7.78 -14.08
N LYS A 232 -5.74 8.13 -12.86
CA LYS A 232 -4.35 8.01 -12.42
C LYS A 232 -3.92 6.54 -12.25
N MET A 233 -4.78 5.69 -11.70
CA MET A 233 -4.52 4.26 -11.56
C MET A 233 -4.46 3.57 -12.92
N ASN A 234 -5.44 3.83 -13.79
CA ASN A 234 -5.45 3.31 -15.17
C ASN A 234 -4.22 3.76 -15.98
N THR A 235 -3.78 5.02 -15.85
CA THR A 235 -2.54 5.49 -16.50
C THR A 235 -1.30 4.68 -16.05
N TYR A 236 -1.25 4.24 -14.78
CA TYR A 236 -0.16 3.41 -14.29
C TYR A 236 -0.24 1.99 -14.85
N LYS A 237 -1.44 1.39 -14.84
CA LYS A 237 -1.71 0.07 -15.40
C LYS A 237 -1.29 -0.02 -16.86
N GLU A 238 -1.79 0.88 -17.70
CA GLU A 238 -1.48 0.95 -19.13
C GLU A 238 0.04 1.08 -19.40
N LYS A 239 0.74 1.91 -18.61
CA LYS A 239 2.20 2.09 -18.74
C LYS A 239 2.97 0.83 -18.40
N SER A 240 2.49 0.08 -17.42
CA SER A 240 3.13 -1.15 -16.95
C SER A 240 2.88 -2.29 -17.94
N GLU A 241 1.63 -2.51 -18.35
CA GLU A 241 1.23 -3.51 -19.35
C GLU A 241 1.92 -3.30 -20.70
N LYS A 242 2.04 -2.04 -21.17
CA LYS A 242 2.73 -1.72 -22.41
C LYS A 242 4.20 -2.14 -22.37
N LEU A 243 4.88 -2.02 -21.22
CA LEU A 243 6.29 -2.38 -21.11
C LEU A 243 6.51 -3.89 -20.92
N ASP A 244 5.55 -4.59 -20.30
CA ASP A 244 5.56 -6.04 -20.19
C ASP A 244 5.34 -6.71 -21.56
N SER A 245 4.47 -6.14 -22.41
CA SER A 245 4.24 -6.63 -23.79
C SER A 245 5.46 -6.56 -24.72
N ILE A 246 6.46 -5.74 -24.39
CA ILE A 246 7.65 -5.50 -25.22
C ILE A 246 8.78 -6.50 -24.88
N LYS A 247 8.70 -7.23 -23.75
CA LYS A 247 9.75 -8.15 -23.29
C LYS A 247 9.19 -9.51 -22.86
N VAL A 248 8.62 -10.24 -23.82
CA VAL A 248 8.29 -11.66 -23.65
C VAL A 248 9.49 -12.51 -24.11
N THR A 249 10.61 -12.43 -23.39
CA THR A 249 11.72 -13.39 -23.53
C THR A 249 12.56 -13.36 -22.24
N ASP A 250 12.00 -13.86 -21.14
CA ASP A 250 12.74 -14.69 -20.19
C ASP A 250 11.78 -15.09 -19.07
N GLU A 251 11.59 -16.40 -18.94
CA GLU A 251 10.85 -16.98 -17.86
C GLU A 251 11.53 -16.61 -16.52
N ARG A 252 10.73 -16.04 -15.60
CA ARG A 252 10.93 -15.92 -14.14
C ARG A 252 11.52 -14.64 -13.52
N ARG A 253 11.78 -13.53 -14.21
CA ARG A 253 12.23 -12.34 -13.48
C ARG A 253 11.62 -11.04 -14.00
N TYR A 254 10.93 -10.37 -13.07
CA TYR A 254 10.89 -8.92 -12.94
C TYR A 254 9.97 -8.15 -13.93
N ASN A 255 9.05 -7.32 -13.41
CA ASN A 255 8.29 -6.37 -14.24
C ASN A 255 9.25 -5.37 -14.91
N ALA A 256 9.45 -5.48 -16.23
CA ALA A 256 10.48 -4.73 -16.96
C ALA A 256 10.42 -3.20 -16.75
N TYR A 257 9.25 -2.66 -16.41
CA TYR A 257 9.07 -1.25 -16.09
C TYR A 257 9.77 -0.84 -14.79
N VAL A 258 9.68 -1.64 -13.74
CA VAL A 258 10.23 -1.33 -12.42
C VAL A 258 11.77 -1.28 -12.51
N ALA A 259 12.40 -2.11 -13.34
CA ALA A 259 13.84 -2.26 -13.44
C ALA A 259 14.34 -1.05 -14.19
N LYS A 260 13.72 -0.76 -15.34
CA LYS A 260 14.06 0.43 -16.11
C LYS A 260 13.87 1.71 -15.30
N LYS A 261 12.79 1.81 -14.51
CA LYS A 261 12.44 3.03 -13.77
C LYS A 261 13.29 3.27 -12.54
N TYR A 262 13.67 2.20 -11.84
CA TYR A 262 14.34 2.29 -10.54
C TYR A 262 15.82 1.88 -10.59
N ALA A 263 16.30 1.17 -11.62
CA ALA A 263 17.70 0.75 -11.74
C ALA A 263 18.70 1.90 -11.67
N GLN A 264 18.37 3.06 -12.24
CA GLN A 264 19.24 4.24 -12.19
C GLN A 264 19.29 4.91 -10.81
N ARG A 265 18.39 4.54 -9.90
CA ARG A 265 18.23 5.13 -8.56
C ARG A 265 18.60 4.17 -7.44
N ILE A 266 18.93 2.92 -7.78
CA ILE A 266 19.49 1.88 -6.90
C ILE A 266 20.61 2.42 -5.98
N PRO A 267 21.52 3.31 -6.44
CA PRO A 267 22.58 3.84 -5.57
C PRO A 267 22.15 4.87 -4.50
N GLU A 268 20.88 5.26 -4.41
CA GLU A 268 20.45 6.34 -3.51
C GLU A 268 20.42 5.87 -2.03
N LEU A 269 19.43 5.08 -1.60
CA LEU A 269 19.28 4.62 -0.22
C LEU A 269 18.45 3.32 -0.16
N GLY A 270 18.95 2.28 0.52
CA GLY A 270 18.11 1.11 0.85
C GLY A 270 18.85 -0.19 1.10
N PHE A 271 18.12 -1.29 0.87
CA PHE A 271 18.63 -2.65 0.77
C PHE A 271 18.47 -3.16 -0.66
N ILE A 272 19.49 -3.82 -1.19
CA ILE A 272 19.45 -4.51 -2.49
C ILE A 272 20.02 -5.90 -2.27
N GLY A 273 19.24 -6.92 -2.66
CA GLY A 273 19.67 -8.31 -2.60
C GLY A 273 20.91 -8.56 -3.47
N THR A 274 21.62 -9.64 -3.18
CA THR A 274 22.87 -9.99 -3.89
C THR A 274 22.69 -10.21 -5.39
N ASP A 275 21.50 -10.63 -5.81
CA ASP A 275 21.13 -10.82 -7.23
C ASP A 275 20.68 -9.53 -7.93
N GLN A 276 20.60 -8.41 -7.19
CA GLN A 276 20.14 -7.10 -7.63
C GLN A 276 18.70 -7.08 -8.18
N SER A 277 17.94 -8.17 -8.04
CA SER A 277 16.56 -8.25 -8.53
C SER A 277 15.54 -7.93 -7.44
N ARG A 278 15.94 -8.00 -6.17
CA ARG A 278 15.09 -7.74 -5.00
C ARG A 278 15.63 -6.59 -4.18
N GLY A 279 14.75 -5.78 -3.59
CA GLY A 279 15.21 -4.70 -2.72
C GLY A 279 14.13 -3.85 -2.10
N LEU A 280 14.53 -3.11 -1.07
CA LEU A 280 13.71 -2.13 -0.38
C LEU A 280 14.40 -0.78 -0.51
N LEU A 281 13.83 0.11 -1.33
CA LEU A 281 14.50 1.35 -1.71
C LEU A 281 13.74 2.60 -1.27
N TRP A 282 14.49 3.58 -0.82
CA TRP A 282 14.00 4.92 -0.52
C TRP A 282 14.62 5.91 -1.50
N PHE A 283 13.79 6.83 -1.95
CA PHE A 283 14.13 7.75 -3.02
C PHE A 283 13.85 9.19 -2.62
N THR A 284 14.72 10.10 -3.03
CA THR A 284 14.43 11.53 -2.92
C THR A 284 13.22 11.91 -3.79
N HIS A 285 12.45 12.91 -3.35
CA HIS A 285 11.33 13.44 -4.11
C HIS A 285 11.78 14.20 -5.35
N LYS A 286 10.99 14.11 -6.41
CA LYS A 286 11.21 14.92 -7.61
C LYS A 286 10.77 16.37 -7.33
N LYS A 287 11.67 17.32 -7.60
CA LYS A 287 11.34 18.74 -7.63
C LYS A 287 10.39 19.06 -8.79
N ILE A 288 9.57 20.09 -8.62
CA ILE A 288 8.84 20.74 -9.70
C ILE A 288 9.90 21.37 -10.60
N THR A 289 10.16 20.74 -11.73
CA THR A 289 10.97 21.33 -12.80
C THR A 289 10.04 22.14 -13.70
N ASP A 290 10.43 23.35 -14.11
CA ASP A 290 9.67 24.26 -15.00
C ASP A 290 9.43 23.72 -16.43
N LYS A 291 9.46 22.41 -16.65
CA LYS A 291 9.21 21.75 -17.93
C LYS A 291 8.29 20.54 -17.75
N GLU A 292 7.00 20.82 -17.67
CA GLU A 292 5.90 19.94 -18.09
C GLU A 292 4.64 20.83 -18.18
N GLN A 293 4.59 21.68 -19.22
CA GLN A 293 3.30 22.05 -19.81
C GLN A 293 2.70 20.79 -20.42
N ASP A 294 2.10 19.94 -19.59
CA ASP A 294 1.05 19.04 -20.05
C ASP A 294 -0.16 19.94 -20.33
N VAL A 295 -0.18 20.49 -21.55
CA VAL A 295 -1.37 21.14 -22.12
C VAL A 295 -2.46 20.08 -22.13
N SER A 296 -3.37 20.17 -21.17
CA SER A 296 -4.69 19.53 -21.31
C SER A 296 -5.32 20.11 -22.57
N PRO A 297 -5.84 19.28 -23.51
CA PRO A 297 -6.45 19.82 -24.71
C PRO A 297 -7.67 20.64 -24.30
N SER A 298 -7.61 21.95 -24.53
CA SER A 298 -8.75 22.84 -24.48
C SER A 298 -9.75 22.36 -25.53
N ILE A 299 -10.86 21.76 -25.10
CA ILE A 299 -12.00 21.52 -25.99
C ILE A 299 -12.67 22.87 -26.19
N ASN A 300 -12.31 23.58 -27.26
CA ASN A 300 -13.12 24.68 -27.78
C ASN A 300 -14.31 24.07 -28.51
N ILE A 301 -15.47 24.07 -27.86
CA ILE A 301 -16.75 23.89 -28.57
C ILE A 301 -17.21 25.28 -29.00
N GLU A 302 -16.92 25.64 -30.25
CA GLU A 302 -17.67 26.69 -30.92
C GLU A 302 -19.00 26.08 -31.39
N ILE A 303 -20.10 26.53 -30.77
CA ILE A 303 -21.45 26.29 -31.29
C ILE A 303 -21.66 27.33 -32.40
N LYS A 304 -21.90 26.85 -33.61
CA LYS A 304 -22.45 27.64 -34.72
C LYS A 304 -23.95 27.59 -34.73
#